data_AF-A0A452QSL1-F1
#
_entry.id   AF-A0A452QSL1-F1
#
_cell.length_a   1.000
_cell.length_b   1.000
_cell.length_c   1.000
_cell.angle_alpha   90.00
_cell.angle_beta   90.00
_cell.angle_gamma   90.00
#
_symmetry.space_group_name_H-M   'P 1'
#
loop_
_entity.id
_entity.type
_entity.pdbx_description
1 polymer ?
#
loop_
_entity_poly.entity_id
_entity_poly.type
_entity_poly.pdbx_seq_one_letter_code
_entity_poly.pdbx_strand_id
1 'polypeptide(L)' 'MAAPAEAAELQASGGPRPPVCLLVLGMAGSGKTTFVQRLTGHLHSQGSPPYVINLDPAVHEVPFPANIGE' A
#
# COMPACT_ATOMS: atom_id res chain seq x y z
N MET A 1 -23.90 20.09 5.59
CA MET A 1 -24.63 18.97 4.97
C MET A 1 -23.63 18.23 4.07
N ALA A 2 -22.99 17.18 4.59
CA ALA A 2 -22.01 16.40 3.83
C ALA A 2 -22.75 15.27 3.08
N ALA A 3 -22.51 15.16 1.77
CA ALA A 3 -23.08 14.12 0.93
C ALA A 3 -22.56 12.73 1.35
N PRO A 4 -23.36 11.65 1.19
CA PRO A 4 -22.90 10.31 1.53
C PRO A 4 -21.87 9.84 0.49
N ALA A 5 -20.80 9.21 0.96
CA ALA A 5 -19.85 8.51 0.10
C ALA A 5 -20.53 7.22 -0.40
N GLU A 6 -20.79 7.17 -1.71
CA GLU A 6 -21.37 6.02 -2.38
C GLU A 6 -20.36 4.87 -2.37
N ALA A 7 -20.67 3.79 -1.66
CA ALA A 7 -19.85 2.59 -1.64
C ALA A 7 -20.00 1.87 -2.99
N ALA A 8 -18.96 1.94 -3.82
CA ALA A 8 -18.94 1.25 -5.11
C ALA A 8 -18.95 -0.27 -4.91
N GLU A 9 -20.05 -0.92 -5.30
CA GLU A 9 -20.15 -2.39 -5.37
C GLU A 9 -19.27 -2.92 -6.51
N LEU A 10 -18.19 -3.63 -6.16
CA LEU A 10 -17.39 -4.37 -7.14
C LEU A 10 -18.17 -5.60 -7.63
N GLN A 11 -18.73 -5.49 -8.84
CA GLN A 11 -19.17 -6.64 -9.63
C GLN A 11 -17.98 -7.59 -9.84
N ALA A 12 -18.08 -8.82 -9.31
CA ALA A 12 -17.07 -9.86 -9.47
C ALA A 12 -17.10 -10.43 -10.90
N SER A 13 -16.44 -9.75 -11.83
CA SER A 13 -16.12 -10.30 -13.14
C SER A 13 -15.09 -11.41 -12.96
N GLY A 14 -15.32 -12.59 -13.57
CA GLY A 14 -14.49 -13.79 -13.46
C GLY A 14 -13.08 -13.71 -14.07
N GLY A 15 -12.51 -12.52 -14.17
CA GLY A 15 -11.12 -12.28 -14.56
C GLY A 15 -10.16 -12.30 -13.37
N PRO A 16 -8.83 -12.27 -13.61
CA PRO A 16 -7.85 -12.06 -12.56
C PRO A 16 -8.21 -10.78 -11.80
N ARG A 17 -8.37 -10.91 -10.47
CA ARG A 17 -8.64 -9.72 -9.65
C ARG A 17 -7.46 -8.76 -9.79
N PRO A 18 -7.71 -7.47 -10.03
CA PRO A 18 -6.64 -6.49 -10.09
C PRO A 18 -5.89 -6.50 -8.74
N PRO A 19 -4.58 -6.20 -8.75
CA PRO A 19 -3.81 -6.09 -7.51
C PRO A 19 -4.42 -5.00 -6.62
N VAL A 20 -4.39 -5.22 -5.31
CA VAL A 20 -4.85 -4.23 -4.34
C VAL A 20 -3.79 -3.13 -4.22
N CYS A 21 -4.16 -1.90 -4.55
CA CYS A 21 -3.32 -0.72 -4.35
C CYS A 21 -3.69 -0.05 -3.03
N LEU A 22 -2.73 0.10 -2.10
CA LEU A 22 -2.94 0.72 -0.80
C LEU A 22 -2.18 2.04 -0.71
N LEU A 23 -2.89 3.14 -0.44
CA LEU A 23 -2.29 4.45 -0.17
C LEU A 23 -2.36 4.76 1.33
N VAL A 24 -1.20 4.91 1.97
CA VAL A 24 -1.11 5.18 3.42
C VAL A 24 -0.92 6.68 3.64
N LEU A 25 -1.96 7.34 4.16
CA LEU A 25 -1.99 8.78 4.43
C LEU A 25 -2.08 9.07 5.93
N GLY A 26 -1.60 10.24 6.35
CA GLY A 26 -1.62 10.64 7.77
C GLY A 26 -0.56 11.68 8.12
N MET A 27 -0.70 12.28 9.31
CA MET A 27 0.19 13.32 9.82
C MET A 27 1.61 12.79 10.10
N ALA A 28 2.59 13.69 10.20
CA ALA A 28 3.92 13.33 10.68
C ALA A 28 3.82 12.66 12.07
N GLY A 29 4.61 11.60 12.30
CA GLY A 29 4.57 10.85 13.56
C GLY A 29 3.38 9.89 13.73
N SER A 30 2.44 9.80 12.78
CA SER A 30 1.28 8.89 12.89
C SER A 30 1.61 7.39 12.68
N GLY A 31 2.88 7.05 12.44
CA GLY A 31 3.32 5.66 12.28
C GLY A 31 3.12 5.05 10.89
N LYS A 32 2.90 5.86 9.83
CA LYS A 32 2.73 5.37 8.45
C LYS A 32 3.84 4.42 8.00
N THR A 33 5.09 4.80 8.22
CA THR A 33 6.27 4.00 7.86
C THR A 33 6.28 2.67 8.61
N THR A 34 6.00 2.70 9.93
CA THR A 34 5.90 1.50 10.77
C THR A 34 4.82 0.55 10.27
N PHE A 35 3.67 1.09 9.87
CA PHE A 35 2.58 0.30 9.30
C PHE A 35 3.00 -0.38 7.98
N VAL A 36 3.57 0.37 7.04
CA VAL A 36 4.05 -0.16 5.74
C VAL A 36 5.11 -1.24 5.95
N GLN A 37 6.05 -1.03 6.88
CA GLN A 37 7.08 -2.01 7.22
C GLN A 37 6.49 -3.32 7.76
N ARG A 38 5.55 -3.25 8.70
CA ARG A 38 4.91 -4.44 9.28
C ARG A 38 4.06 -5.19 8.26
N LEU A 39 3.29 -4.48 7.45
CA LEU A 39 2.48 -5.07 6.38
C LEU A 39 3.37 -5.79 5.36
N THR A 40 4.44 -5.14 4.93
CA THR A 40 5.40 -5.71 3.97
C THR A 40 6.06 -6.97 4.54
N GLY A 41 6.53 -6.94 5.79
CA GLY A 41 7.12 -8.11 6.45
C GLY A 41 6.14 -9.28 6.57
N HIS A 42 4.87 -9.01 6.89
CA HIS A 42 3.83 -10.02 6.95
C HIS A 42 3.59 -10.68 5.59
N LEU A 43 3.40 -9.89 4.53
CA LEU A 43 3.17 -10.39 3.18
C LEU A 43 4.39 -11.13 2.62
N HIS A 44 5.61 -10.66 2.93
CA HIS A 44 6.83 -11.41 2.64
C HIS A 44 6.84 -12.80 3.29
N SER A 45 6.45 -12.91 4.56
CA SER A 45 6.39 -14.22 5.24
C SER A 45 5.35 -15.18 4.64
N GLN A 46 4.38 -14.65 3.89
CA GLN A 46 3.36 -15.42 3.20
C GLN A 46 3.72 -15.74 1.73
N GLY A 47 4.92 -15.38 1.28
CA GLY A 47 5.34 -15.59 -0.11
C GLY A 47 4.67 -14.66 -1.12
N SER A 48 4.11 -13.54 -0.66
CA SER A 48 3.42 -12.55 -1.49
C SER A 48 4.06 -11.15 -1.35
N PRO A 49 5.35 -10.98 -1.72
CA PRO A 49 6.05 -9.69 -1.64
C PRO A 49 5.26 -8.55 -2.30
N PRO A 50 4.84 -7.50 -1.55
CA PRO A 50 4.16 -6.36 -2.15
C PRO A 50 5.17 -5.42 -2.81
N TYR A 51 4.71 -4.69 -3.82
CA TYR A 51 5.45 -3.55 -4.37
C TYR A 51 5.27 -2.33 -3.47
N VAL A 52 6.36 -1.83 -2.91
CA VAL A 52 6.34 -0.67 -2.02
C VAL A 52 6.92 0.53 -2.74
N ILE A 53 6.16 1.62 -2.79
CA ILE A 53 6.58 2.90 -3.33
C ILE A 53 6.51 3.91 -2.20
N ASN A 54 7.63 4.56 -1.91
CA ASN A 54 7.65 5.66 -0.96
C ASN A 54 7.39 6.99 -1.68
N LEU A 55 6.31 7.67 -1.29
CA LEU A 55 5.90 8.97 -1.84
C LEU A 55 6.19 10.13 -0.87
N ASP A 56 6.87 9.87 0.25
CA ASP A 56 7.20 10.89 1.23
C ASP A 56 8.36 11.78 0.72
N PRO A 57 8.12 13.10 0.49
CA PRO A 57 9.16 14.01 0.00
C PRO A 57 10.31 14.23 1.00
N ALA A 58 10.13 13.88 2.27
CA ALA A 58 11.13 14.09 3.33
C ALA A 58 12.01 12.86 3.62
N VAL A 59 11.88 11.77 2.84
CA VAL A 59 12.70 10.56 3.00
C VAL A 59 13.96 10.66 2.13
N HIS A 60 15.13 10.58 2.78
CA HIS A 60 16.43 10.54 2.10
C HIS A 60 16.83 9.12 1.65
N GLU A 61 16.39 8.07 2.35
CA GLU A 61 16.70 6.67 2.01
C GLU A 61 15.47 5.77 2.23
N VAL A 62 15.22 4.88 1.28
CA VAL A 62 14.11 3.93 1.33
C VAL A 62 14.59 2.63 1.99
N PRO A 63 13.98 2.17 3.09
CA PRO A 63 14.37 0.92 3.77
C PRO A 63 13.77 -0.32 3.09
N PHE A 64 13.45 -0.24 1.79
CA PHE A 64 12.84 -1.32 1.02
C PHE A 64 13.70 -1.58 -0.21
N PRO A 65 13.93 -2.85 -0.60
CA PRO A 65 14.63 -3.17 -1.84
C PRO A 65 13.87 -2.59 -3.04
N ALA A 66 14.60 -2.14 -4.06
CA ALA A 66 14.00 -1.74 -5.32
C ALA A 66 13.41 -2.99 -5.98
N ASN A 67 12.08 -3.05 -6.08
CA ASN A 67 11.37 -4.12 -6.80
C ASN A 67 11.31 -3.82 -8.31
N ILE A 68 12.39 -3.25 -8.87
CA ILE A 68 12.53 -3.01 -10.29
C ILE A 68 13.35 -4.20 -10.80
N GLY A 69 12.77 -5.01 -11.68
CA GLY A 69 13.48 -6.15 -12.28
C GLY A 69 14.69 -5.70 -13.12
N GLU A 70 15.44 -6.68 -13.63
CA GLU A 70 16.28 -6.49 -14.84
C GLU A 70 15.44 -5.97 -16.01
#